data_AF-A0A662PJB6-F1
#
_entry.id   AF-A0A662PJB6-F1
#
_cell.length_a   1.000
_cell.length_b   1.000
_cell.length_c   1.000
_cell.angle_alpha   90.00
_cell.angle_beta   90.00
_cell.angle_gamma   90.00
#
_symmetry.space_group_name_H-M   'P 1'
#
loop_
_entity.id
_entity.type
_entity.pdbx_description
1 polymer ?
#
loop_
_entity_poly.entity_id
_entity_poly.type
_entity_poly.pdbx_seq_one_letter_code
_entity_poly.pdbx_strand_id
1 'polypeptide(L)' 'MSGRKLEIILEELEKKENPNLILEQYPTPPRIASEMLMLAFNRGDIEGKIVHDLGCG' A
#
# COMPACT_ATOMS: atom_id res chain seq x y z
N MET A 1 -3.42 -7.99 13.19
CA MET A 1 -2.93 -8.37 11.85
C MET A 1 -1.41 -8.45 11.90
N SER A 2 -0.74 -9.38 11.23
CA SER A 2 0.74 -9.37 11.10
C SER A 2 1.17 -8.79 9.77
N GLY A 3 2.38 -8.22 9.68
CA GLY A 3 2.90 -7.66 8.43
C GLY A 3 2.96 -8.69 7.29
N ARG A 4 3.39 -9.92 7.58
CA ARG A 4 3.37 -11.01 6.58
C ARG A 4 1.95 -11.31 6.08
N LYS A 5 0.94 -11.29 6.96
CA LYS A 5 -0.45 -11.53 6.54
C LYS A 5 -0.98 -10.39 5.68
N LEU A 6 -0.63 -9.15 6.02
CA LEU A 6 -1.00 -7.97 5.22
C LEU A 6 -0.32 -7.99 3.84
N GLU A 7 0.96 -8.35 3.77
CA GLU A 7 1.70 -8.51 2.51
C GLU A 7 1.00 -9.50 1.57
N ILE A 8 0.64 -10.69 2.07
CA ILE A 8 -0.10 -11.70 1.28
C ILE A 8 -1.43 -11.14 0.75
N ILE A 9 -2.17 -10.37 1.56
CA ILE A 9 -3.42 -9.74 1.11
C ILE A 9 -3.14 -8.71 0.01
N LEU A 10 -2.06 -7.94 0.11
CA LEU A 10 -1.69 -6.93 -0.87
C LEU A 10 -1.17 -7.54 -2.19
N GLU A 11 -0.63 -8.77 -2.17
CA GLU A 11 -0.23 -9.51 -3.37
C GLU A 11 -1.41 -9.87 -4.28
N GLU A 12 -2.62 -9.99 -3.72
CA GLU A 12 -3.84 -10.34 -4.46
C GLU A 12 -4.44 -9.16 -5.24
N LEU A 13 -3.91 -7.93 -5.06
CA LEU A 13 -4.42 -6.75 -5.75
C LEU A 13 -4.13 -6.79 -7.25
N GLU A 14 -5.14 -6.43 -8.03
CA GLU A 14 -5.02 -6.31 -9.49
C GLU A 14 -4.02 -5.22 -9.87
N LYS A 15 -3.23 -5.50 -10.91
CA LYS A 15 -2.30 -4.53 -11.49
C LYS A 15 -2.95 -3.88 -12.70
N LYS A 16 -2.67 -2.59 -12.90
CA LYS A 16 -3.10 -1.86 -14.10
C LYS A 16 -2.50 -2.52 -15.36
N GLU A 17 -3.34 -2.92 -16.31
CA GLU A 17 -2.91 -3.64 -17.52
C GLU A 17 -2.05 -2.77 -18.46
N ASN A 18 -2.37 -1.47 -18.58
CA ASN A 18 -1.68 -0.52 -19.45
C ASN A 18 -1.20 0.71 -18.66
N PRO A 19 -0.06 0.64 -17.98
CA PRO A 19 0.49 1.76 -17.22
C PRO A 19 1.05 2.85 -18.14
N ASN A 20 0.76 4.11 -17.80
CA ASN A 20 1.40 5.26 -18.42
C ASN A 20 2.77 5.50 -17.77
N LEU A 21 3.83 5.30 -18.55
CA LEU A 21 5.21 5.47 -18.09
C LEU A 21 5.56 6.92 -17.74
N ILE A 22 4.96 7.91 -18.42
CA ILE A 22 5.19 9.34 -18.15
C ILE A 22 4.65 9.72 -16.76
N LEU A 23 3.62 9.01 -16.30
CA LEU A 23 3.00 9.19 -14.99
C LEU A 23 3.59 8.25 -13.93
N GLU A 24 4.61 7.45 -14.26
CA GLU A 24 5.23 6.51 -13.34
C GLU A 24 4.22 5.55 -12.69
N GLN A 25 3.27 5.03 -13.47
CA GLN A 25 2.22 4.12 -12.97
C GLN A 25 2.76 2.71 -12.68
N TYR A 26 3.43 2.54 -11.55
CA TYR A 26 3.75 1.24 -10.97
C TYR A 26 3.12 1.11 -9.59
N PRO A 27 2.55 -0.07 -9.23
CA PRO A 27 2.02 -0.26 -7.89
C PRO A 27 3.16 -0.32 -6.86
N THR A 28 2.89 0.16 -5.66
CA THR A 28 3.78 -0.05 -4.51
C THR A 28 3.95 -1.56 -4.26
N PRO A 29 5.19 -2.10 -4.21
CA PRO A 29 5.39 -3.51 -3.93
C PRO A 29 4.73 -3.95 -2.61
N PRO A 30 4.01 -5.09 -2.57
CA PRO A 30 3.26 -5.55 -1.38
C PRO A 30 4.06 -5.57 -0.08
N ARG A 31 5.32 -6.02 -0.14
CA ARG A 31 6.24 -5.99 1.00
C ARG A 31 6.46 -4.59 1.54
N ILE A 32 6.76 -3.62 0.67
CA ILE A 32 7.02 -2.22 1.04
C ILE A 32 5.75 -1.60 1.61
N ALA A 33 4.60 -1.80 0.95
CA ALA A 33 3.31 -1.31 1.42
C ALA A 33 2.97 -1.88 2.81
N SER A 34 3.17 -3.19 3.03
CA SER A 34 2.92 -3.82 4.33
C SER A 34 3.84 -3.28 5.43
N GLU A 35 5.14 -3.17 5.18
CA GLU A 35 6.11 -2.61 6.13
C GLU A 35 5.73 -1.16 6.52
N MET A 36 5.37 -0.33 5.53
CA MET A 36 4.96 1.06 5.74
C MET A 36 3.65 1.17 6.54
N LEU A 37 2.62 0.42 6.15
CA LEU A 37 1.31 0.43 6.80
C LEU A 37 1.40 -0.09 8.24
N MET A 38 2.16 -1.17 8.48
CA MET A 38 2.36 -1.70 9.83
C MET A 38 3.13 -0.71 10.72
N LEU A 39 4.10 0.03 10.17
CA LEU A 39 4.81 1.07 10.90
C LEU A 39 3.85 2.18 11.35
N ALA A 40 3.02 2.71 10.44
CA ALA A 40 2.05 3.75 10.74
C ALA A 40 0.95 3.26 11.70
N PHE A 41 0.44 2.04 11.49
CA PHE A 41 -0.53 1.41 12.38
C PHE A 41 0.00 1.29 13.81
N ASN A 42 1.22 0.77 13.98
CA ASN A 42 1.84 0.58 15.29
C ASN A 42 2.15 1.91 15.99
N ARG A 43 2.21 3.02 15.26
CA ARG A 43 2.36 4.38 15.81
C ARG A 43 1.03 5.05 16.15
N GLY A 44 -0.10 4.46 15.79
CA GLY A 44 -1.42 5.06 15.98
C GLY A 44 -1.78 6.13 14.94
N ASP A 45 -1.11 6.12 13.79
CA ASP A 45 -1.28 7.12 12.73
C ASP A 45 -2.40 6.75 11.71
N ILE A 46 -3.07 5.62 11.92
CA ILE A 46 -4.14 5.12 11.02
C ILE A 46 -5.50 5.10 11.73
N GLU A 47 -5.63 4.37 12.84
CA GLU A 47 -6.93 4.16 13.50
C GLU A 47 -7.49 5.48 14.07
N GLY A 48 -8.74 5.79 13.71
CA GLY A 48 -9.40 7.04 14.13
C GLY A 48 -8.85 8.31 13.47
N LYS A 49 -8.05 8.18 12.40
CA LYS A 49 -7.49 9.30 11.62
C LYS A 49 -8.14 9.39 10.23
N ILE A 50 -8.07 10.57 9.63
CA ILE A 50 -8.37 10.77 8.21
C ILE A 50 -7.04 10.65 7.45
N VAL A 51 -6.90 9.59 6.64
CA VAL A 51 -5.70 9.31 5.84
C VAL A 51 -5.94 9.75 4.40
N HIS A 52 -4.97 10.46 3.83
CA HIS A 52 -4.98 10.84 2.42
C HIS A 52 -3.89 10.06 1.69
N ASP A 53 -4.27 9.35 0.62
CA ASP A 53 -3.34 8.63 -0.25
C ASP A 53 -3.17 9.43 -1.56
N LEU A 54 -1.99 10.00 -1.73
CA LEU A 54 -1.67 10.88 -2.86
C LEU A 54 -0.92 10.08 -3.91
N GLY A 55 -1.53 9.91 -5.09
CA GLY A 55 -0.99 9.03 -6.12
C GLY A 55 -1.30 7.56 -5.87
N CYS A 56 -2.53 7.25 -5.45
CA CYS A 56 -3.02 5.90 -5.12
C CYS A 56 -3.08 4.91 -6.32
N GLY A 57 -2.54 5.28 -7.49
CA GLY A 57 -2.59 4.53 -8.75
C GLY A 57 -3.14 5.31 -9.95
#